data_AF-A0A4S3JQF8-F1
#
_entry.id   AF-A0A4S3JQF8-F1
#
_cell.length_a   1.000
_cell.length_b   1.000
_cell.length_c   1.000
_cell.angle_alpha   90.00
_cell.angle_beta   90.00
_cell.angle_gamma   90.00
#
_symmetry.space_group_name_H-M   'P 1'
#
loop_
_entity.id
_entity.type
_entity.pdbx_description
1 polymer ?
#
loop_
_entity_poly.entity_id
_entity_poly.type
_entity_poly.pdbx_seq_one_letter_code
_entity_poly.pdbx_strand_id
1 'polypeptide(L)'
;MDYNRPDGEGRRVAIAIARLPAKVPVTDPRYGGGPGGSGVAQALHTGETLQTVVDAADDPVAELVAQETPGLYFDIIGFDPRGVNNTTPGLSCFPDIFSQQKWELQAEADGMLSSSRDSLMRNWQRTKALNKGCSSRLSTAPEEGQEALGENLNTPPVASDMLEIVERHAEWRERQGQAEQRRYDRARGYDPEQSIRVRTKWKRDQEKLLYWGRSYGTILGSTFATMYPDRVARAVLDGVVDMDKYYMDKGQNPVIDADKIFDRFLSHCISAEAGKCPLYGVGGVADIKSAYLSLESALYNASLSVPASETRGPEVITWTDLRLILRIAMYLPLVGFPLLAQYTKELLEGNGSSMADFKQRLHLPSCPSSQCVQDGPWSPSCQMPGANEVYASMAILCTDAEYLQDIDEERFQDIWRTLREDSYMLGDYWAQVRLGCVGWNVKAKWQVPVSYGANTSYPLLFVNNMLDPVTPLRRKNSRAQRYYDRIQRE
;
A
#
# COMPACT_ATOMS: atom_id res chain seq x y z
N MET A 1 12.74 -5.57 -18.25
CA MET A 1 11.33 -5.12 -18.28
C MET A 1 10.49 -6.37 -18.33
N ASP A 2 10.64 -7.13 -19.41
CA ASP A 2 10.07 -8.47 -19.55
C ASP A 2 11.12 -9.53 -19.18
N TYR A 3 10.82 -10.36 -18.18
CA TYR A 3 11.70 -11.46 -17.75
C TYR A 3 11.68 -12.68 -18.69
N ASN A 4 10.73 -12.76 -19.64
CA ASN A 4 10.63 -13.85 -20.62
C ASN A 4 11.37 -13.51 -21.92
N ARG A 5 11.96 -12.32 -22.03
CA ARG A 5 12.63 -11.89 -23.25
C ARG A 5 13.95 -12.67 -23.43
N PRO A 6 14.09 -13.45 -24.52
CA PRO A 6 15.18 -14.42 -24.65
C PRO A 6 16.51 -13.82 -25.15
N ASP A 7 16.49 -12.63 -25.74
CA ASP A 7 17.67 -12.00 -26.38
C ASP A 7 18.59 -11.27 -25.38
N GLY A 8 18.15 -11.03 -24.16
CA GLY A 8 18.91 -10.27 -23.14
C GLY A 8 18.99 -8.76 -23.40
N GLU A 9 18.41 -8.27 -24.50
CA GLU A 9 18.40 -6.87 -24.94
C GLU A 9 17.14 -6.13 -24.48
N GLY A 10 16.41 -6.71 -23.52
CA GLY A 10 15.22 -6.11 -22.95
C GLY A 10 15.48 -4.81 -22.22
N ARG A 11 14.53 -3.88 -22.35
CA ARG A 11 14.56 -2.60 -21.64
C ARG A 11 14.70 -2.85 -20.13
N ARG A 12 15.54 -2.09 -19.42
CA ARG A 12 15.77 -2.29 -17.97
C ARG A 12 14.82 -1.44 -17.13
N VAL A 13 14.57 -1.91 -15.90
CA VAL A 13 13.89 -1.15 -14.85
C VAL A 13 14.91 -0.95 -13.73
N ALA A 14 15.06 0.29 -13.26
CA ALA A 14 15.89 0.61 -12.11
C ALA A 14 15.01 0.77 -10.88
N ILE A 15 14.97 -0.29 -10.07
CA ILE A 15 14.18 -0.35 -8.83
C ILE A 15 14.81 0.54 -7.77
N ALA A 16 14.03 1.47 -7.23
CA ALA A 16 14.43 2.29 -6.10
C ALA A 16 14.29 1.50 -4.79
N ILE A 17 15.35 1.54 -3.97
CA ILE A 17 15.45 0.79 -2.72
C ILE A 17 15.95 1.73 -1.63
N ALA A 18 15.31 1.68 -0.46
CA ALA A 18 15.81 2.27 0.77
C ALA A 18 16.15 1.15 1.76
N ARG A 19 17.24 1.35 2.50
CA ARG A 19 17.69 0.43 3.53
C ARG A 19 17.97 1.18 4.82
N LEU A 20 17.26 0.82 5.88
CA LEU A 20 17.68 1.08 7.25
C LEU A 20 18.62 -0.06 7.67
N PRO A 21 19.92 0.21 7.94
CA PRO A 21 20.86 -0.84 8.32
C PRO A 21 20.46 -1.54 9.62
N ALA A 22 20.79 -2.83 9.74
CA ALA A 22 20.75 -3.54 11.00
C ALA A 22 21.61 -2.85 12.07
N LYS A 23 21.25 -3.04 13.35
CA LYS A 23 22.03 -2.52 14.49
C LYS A 23 23.42 -3.15 14.61
N VAL A 24 23.68 -4.26 13.93
CA VAL A 24 24.99 -4.91 13.82
C VAL A 24 25.49 -4.87 12.39
N PRO A 25 26.82 -4.87 12.15
CA PRO A 25 27.36 -5.00 10.81
C PRO A 25 26.84 -6.25 10.10
N VAL A 26 26.70 -6.20 8.77
CA VAL A 26 26.33 -7.38 7.94
C VAL A 26 27.31 -8.56 8.11
N THR A 27 28.49 -8.29 8.63
CA THR A 27 29.56 -9.25 8.93
C THR A 27 29.52 -9.76 10.38
N ASP A 28 28.56 -9.35 11.21
CA ASP A 28 28.36 -9.85 12.58
C ASP A 28 27.55 -11.17 12.53
N PRO A 29 27.88 -12.21 13.33
CA PRO A 29 27.12 -13.47 13.40
C PRO A 29 25.62 -13.31 13.68
N ARG A 30 25.25 -12.22 14.35
CA ARG A 30 23.87 -11.87 14.73
C ARG A 30 23.10 -11.19 13.61
N TYR A 31 23.72 -10.95 12.46
CA TYR A 31 23.02 -10.39 11.32
C TYR A 31 22.04 -11.42 10.73
N GLY A 32 20.75 -11.11 10.79
CA GLY A 32 19.67 -11.99 10.36
C GLY A 32 19.27 -11.85 8.89
N GLY A 33 19.81 -10.87 8.16
CA GLY A 33 19.35 -10.51 6.82
C GLY A 33 18.45 -9.28 6.86
N GLY A 34 17.44 -9.21 6.00
CA GLY A 34 16.48 -8.11 6.06
C GLY A 34 15.10 -8.49 5.55
N PRO A 35 14.00 -8.05 6.20
CA PRO A 35 12.70 -8.11 5.54
C PRO A 35 12.68 -7.15 4.34
N GLY A 36 12.23 -7.66 3.20
CA GLY A 36 11.74 -6.83 2.10
C GLY A 36 10.32 -6.35 2.38
N GLY A 37 10.02 -5.10 2.07
CA GLY A 37 8.69 -4.49 2.18
C GLY A 37 8.39 -3.56 1.00
N SER A 38 7.10 -3.29 0.78
CA SER A 38 6.66 -2.36 -0.26
C SER A 38 6.85 -0.90 0.19
N GLY A 39 7.41 -0.08 -0.69
CA GLY A 39 7.56 1.36 -0.54
C GLY A 39 8.89 1.78 0.09
N VAL A 40 9.70 2.53 -0.65
CA VAL A 40 10.83 3.32 -0.11
C VAL A 40 10.34 4.21 1.03
N ALA A 41 9.20 4.86 0.83
CA ALA A 41 8.58 5.72 1.85
C ALA A 41 8.26 4.94 3.13
N GLN A 42 7.81 3.69 3.05
CA GLN A 42 7.49 2.90 4.24
C GLN A 42 8.73 2.62 5.08
N ALA A 43 9.86 2.26 4.44
CA ALA A 43 11.13 2.07 5.14
C ALA A 43 11.63 3.37 5.78
N LEU A 44 11.44 4.51 5.13
CA LEU A 44 11.84 5.81 5.68
C LEU A 44 10.98 6.27 6.87
N HIS A 45 9.66 6.07 6.82
CA HIS A 45 8.75 6.58 7.85
C HIS A 45 8.52 5.59 9.01
N THR A 46 8.53 4.29 8.72
CA THR A 46 8.16 3.24 9.69
C THR A 46 9.24 2.18 9.89
N GLY A 47 10.39 2.32 9.23
CA GLY A 47 11.47 1.34 9.29
C GLY A 47 12.02 1.15 10.70
N GLU A 48 12.19 2.22 11.47
CA GLU A 48 12.64 2.13 12.86
C GLU A 48 11.62 1.38 13.73
N THR A 49 10.34 1.73 13.62
CA THR A 49 9.26 1.00 14.30
C THR A 49 9.25 -0.48 13.91
N LEU A 50 9.41 -0.79 12.63
CA LEU A 50 9.48 -2.18 12.17
C LEU A 50 10.70 -2.91 12.75
N GLN A 51 11.85 -2.24 12.79
CA GLN A 51 13.08 -2.78 13.36
C GLN A 51 12.91 -3.11 14.84
N THR A 52 12.12 -2.35 15.61
CA THR A 52 11.80 -2.72 17.01
C THR A 52 11.03 -4.03 17.17
N VAL A 53 10.32 -4.47 16.12
CA VAL A 53 9.53 -5.71 16.15
C VAL A 53 10.36 -6.91 15.70
N VAL A 54 11.21 -6.73 14.68
CA VAL A 54 11.94 -7.84 14.06
C VAL A 54 13.32 -8.08 14.67
N ASP A 55 13.97 -7.05 15.20
CA ASP A 55 15.26 -7.21 15.88
C ASP A 55 15.08 -7.89 17.24
N ALA A 56 16.17 -8.50 17.71
CA ALA A 56 16.30 -8.92 19.09
C ALA A 56 16.03 -7.75 20.06
N ALA A 57 15.47 -8.08 21.22
CA ALA A 57 15.11 -7.10 22.24
C ALA A 57 16.33 -6.44 22.90
N ASP A 58 17.43 -7.18 23.00
CA ASP A 58 18.66 -6.73 23.66
C ASP A 58 19.45 -5.72 22.81
N ASP A 59 20.23 -4.88 23.47
CA ASP A 59 21.15 -3.97 22.78
C ASP A 59 22.41 -4.75 22.36
N PRO A 60 22.75 -4.78 21.05
CA PRO A 60 23.89 -5.54 20.57
C PRO A 60 25.25 -5.07 21.12
N VAL A 61 25.33 -3.88 21.72
CA VAL A 61 26.52 -3.33 22.38
C VAL A 61 26.64 -3.79 23.84
N ALA A 62 25.52 -4.12 24.49
CA ALA A 62 25.49 -4.55 25.89
C ALA A 62 25.85 -6.03 26.07
N GLU A 63 25.60 -6.87 25.05
CA GLU A 63 25.91 -8.30 25.07
C GLU A 63 27.27 -8.63 24.45
N LEU A 64 28.33 -8.58 25.26
CA LEU A 64 29.55 -9.34 25.00
C LEU A 64 29.64 -10.63 25.84
N VAL A 65 28.63 -10.94 26.67
CA VAL A 65 28.79 -11.88 27.82
C VAL A 65 27.75 -13.01 27.95
N ALA A 66 26.64 -13.05 27.20
CA ALA A 66 25.62 -14.11 27.38
C ALA A 66 25.62 -15.15 26.24
N GLN A 67 25.55 -16.44 26.62
CA GLN A 67 25.94 -17.60 25.80
C GLN A 67 24.76 -18.49 25.36
N GLU A 68 23.54 -17.98 25.24
CA GLU A 68 22.39 -18.76 24.74
C GLU A 68 21.74 -18.05 23.55
N THR A 69 21.91 -18.64 22.35
CA THR A 69 21.42 -18.19 21.02
C THR A 69 21.34 -16.68 20.84
N PRO A 70 22.39 -16.03 20.31
CA PRO A 70 22.41 -14.58 20.23
C PRO A 70 21.29 -14.10 19.29
N GLY A 71 20.50 -13.14 19.75
CA GLY A 71 19.38 -12.59 19.00
C GLY A 71 19.81 -12.02 17.64
N LEU A 72 18.90 -12.05 16.66
CA LEU A 72 19.18 -11.59 15.29
C LEU A 72 18.77 -10.12 15.09
N TYR A 73 19.49 -9.42 14.23
CA TYR A 73 19.22 -8.03 13.84
C TYR A 73 19.17 -7.90 12.32
N PHE A 74 18.27 -7.07 11.83
CA PHE A 74 17.87 -7.08 10.42
C PHE A 74 18.02 -5.70 9.74
N ASP A 75 18.48 -5.72 8.50
CA ASP A 75 18.33 -4.58 7.58
C ASP A 75 16.85 -4.44 7.24
N ILE A 76 16.25 -3.26 7.39
CA ILE A 76 14.89 -3.03 6.88
C ILE A 76 14.99 -2.49 5.46
N ILE A 77 14.54 -3.28 4.47
CA ILE A 77 14.64 -2.94 3.06
C ILE A 77 13.24 -2.67 2.48
N GLY A 78 12.99 -1.43 2.08
CA GLY A 78 11.80 -1.03 1.34
C GLY A 78 12.13 -0.75 -0.12
N PHE A 79 11.26 -1.13 -1.06
CA PHE A 79 11.45 -0.82 -2.47
C PHE A 79 10.18 -0.31 -3.13
N ASP A 80 10.33 0.59 -4.09
CA ASP A 80 9.22 1.03 -4.93
C ASP A 80 9.08 0.06 -6.12
N PRO A 81 7.92 -0.58 -6.34
CA PRO A 81 7.73 -1.45 -7.49
C PRO A 81 7.96 -0.72 -8.83
N ARG A 82 8.19 -1.49 -9.90
CA ARG A 82 8.19 -0.97 -11.29
C ARG A 82 7.05 0.01 -11.55
N GLY A 83 7.38 1.17 -12.12
CA GLY A 83 6.42 2.24 -12.42
C GLY A 83 5.95 3.06 -11.21
N VAL A 84 6.32 2.71 -9.98
CA VAL A 84 5.87 3.39 -8.75
C VAL A 84 6.95 4.35 -8.25
N ASN A 85 6.54 5.56 -7.89
CA ASN A 85 7.35 6.56 -7.19
C ASN A 85 8.75 6.75 -7.80
N ASN A 86 9.81 6.34 -7.08
CA ASN A 86 11.20 6.62 -7.45
C ASN A 86 11.77 5.62 -8.47
N THR A 87 11.04 4.53 -8.77
CA THR A 87 11.49 3.51 -9.71
C THR A 87 11.32 3.97 -11.16
N THR A 88 12.36 3.77 -11.97
CA THR A 88 12.35 4.22 -13.38
C THR A 88 12.30 3.05 -14.37
N PRO A 89 11.56 3.19 -15.49
CA PRO A 89 10.73 4.34 -15.86
C PRO A 89 9.49 4.47 -14.97
N GLY A 90 9.16 5.71 -14.58
CA GLY A 90 7.96 6.00 -13.78
C GLY A 90 6.69 5.96 -14.62
N LEU A 91 5.57 5.58 -14.01
CA LEU A 91 4.26 5.67 -14.63
C LEU A 91 3.75 7.11 -14.57
N SER A 92 3.22 7.60 -15.70
CA SER A 92 2.43 8.84 -15.76
C SER A 92 1.31 8.72 -16.79
N CYS A 93 0.09 9.07 -16.37
CA CYS A 93 -1.07 9.18 -17.25
C CYS A 93 -1.19 10.58 -17.90
N PHE A 94 -0.41 11.56 -17.46
CA PHE A 94 -0.55 12.97 -17.81
C PHE A 94 0.68 13.48 -18.58
N PRO A 95 0.53 14.51 -19.43
CA PRO A 95 1.67 15.13 -20.11
C PRO A 95 2.68 15.76 -19.15
N ASP A 96 2.21 16.29 -18.03
CA ASP A 96 2.99 17.01 -17.03
C ASP A 96 2.25 17.01 -15.67
N ILE A 97 2.96 17.39 -14.62
CA ILE A 97 2.42 17.42 -13.24
C ILE A 97 1.33 18.48 -13.06
N PHE A 98 1.37 19.58 -13.81
CA PHE A 98 0.33 20.62 -13.76
C PHE A 98 -1.02 20.09 -14.26
N SER A 99 -0.99 19.33 -15.35
CA SER A 99 -2.16 18.69 -15.94
C SER A 99 -2.74 17.63 -15.00
N GLN A 100 -1.87 16.91 -14.28
CA GLN A 100 -2.29 15.98 -13.23
C GLN A 100 -2.96 16.72 -12.05
N GLN A 101 -2.34 17.74 -11.47
CA GLN A 101 -2.91 18.48 -10.34
C GLN A 101 -4.26 19.11 -10.68
N LYS A 102 -4.38 19.71 -11.86
CA LYS A 102 -5.66 20.25 -12.36
C LYS A 102 -6.72 19.16 -12.52
N TRP A 103 -6.33 17.96 -12.95
CA TRP A 103 -7.25 16.82 -13.01
C TRP A 103 -7.72 16.40 -11.62
N GLU A 104 -6.79 16.27 -10.67
CA GLU A 104 -7.07 15.86 -9.29
C GLU A 104 -8.02 16.84 -8.59
N LEU A 105 -7.76 18.15 -8.68
CA LEU A 105 -8.63 19.18 -8.11
C LEU A 105 -10.06 19.12 -8.65
N GLN A 106 -10.22 18.86 -9.95
CA GLN A 106 -11.55 18.73 -10.53
C GLN A 106 -12.23 17.40 -10.13
N ALA A 107 -11.47 16.31 -10.01
CA ALA A 107 -12.01 15.02 -9.57
C ALA A 107 -12.45 15.08 -8.10
N GLU A 108 -11.70 15.79 -7.25
CA GLU A 108 -12.08 16.06 -5.86
C GLU A 108 -13.36 16.90 -5.79
N ALA A 109 -13.46 17.95 -6.61
CA ALA A 109 -14.66 18.80 -6.68
C ALA A 109 -15.93 18.06 -7.13
N ASP A 110 -15.80 17.02 -7.96
CA ASP A 110 -16.93 16.18 -8.38
C ASP A 110 -17.44 15.28 -7.24
N GLY A 111 -16.61 15.03 -6.23
CA GLY A 111 -16.90 14.18 -5.09
C GLY A 111 -16.95 12.69 -5.44
N MET A 112 -17.03 11.86 -4.40
CA MET A 112 -17.10 10.40 -4.57
C MET A 112 -18.49 9.93 -5.03
N LEU A 113 -18.61 8.66 -5.39
CA LEU A 113 -19.92 8.00 -5.57
C LEU A 113 -20.87 8.26 -4.39
N SER A 114 -22.15 8.48 -4.69
CA SER A 114 -23.20 8.91 -3.73
C SER A 114 -23.10 10.36 -3.25
N SER A 115 -22.13 11.17 -3.67
CA SER A 115 -22.04 12.58 -3.24
C SER A 115 -23.17 13.47 -3.76
N SER A 116 -23.80 13.08 -4.87
CA SER A 116 -24.93 13.78 -5.50
C SER A 116 -25.64 12.88 -6.52
N ARG A 117 -26.80 13.30 -7.03
CA ARG A 117 -27.56 12.53 -8.05
C ARG A 117 -26.78 12.26 -9.34
N ASP A 118 -25.91 13.20 -9.71
CA ASP A 118 -25.11 13.12 -10.95
C ASP A 118 -23.70 12.57 -10.73
N SER A 119 -23.34 12.23 -9.47
CA SER A 119 -22.00 11.79 -9.09
C SER A 119 -21.54 10.56 -9.88
N LEU A 120 -22.44 9.59 -10.12
CA LEU A 120 -22.14 8.38 -10.88
C LEU A 120 -21.64 8.70 -12.28
N MET A 121 -22.42 9.47 -13.06
CA MET A 121 -22.08 9.72 -14.47
C MET A 121 -20.82 10.58 -14.61
N ARG A 122 -20.61 11.57 -13.73
CA ARG A 122 -19.35 12.34 -13.71
C ARG A 122 -18.14 11.46 -13.43
N ASN A 123 -18.21 10.64 -12.37
CA ASN A 123 -17.14 9.72 -12.02
C ASN A 123 -16.90 8.69 -13.14
N TRP A 124 -17.96 8.13 -13.72
CA TRP A 124 -17.87 7.17 -14.83
C TRP A 124 -17.15 7.74 -16.04
N GLN A 125 -17.55 8.92 -16.52
CA GLN A 125 -16.94 9.54 -17.70
C GLN A 125 -15.51 9.99 -17.42
N ARG A 126 -15.22 10.50 -16.21
CA ARG A 126 -13.85 10.83 -15.79
C ARG A 126 -12.95 9.59 -15.82
N THR A 127 -13.39 8.49 -15.24
CA THR A 127 -12.61 7.26 -15.20
C THR A 127 -12.35 6.74 -16.61
N LYS A 128 -13.37 6.70 -17.49
CA LYS A 128 -13.18 6.30 -18.88
C LYS A 128 -12.21 7.21 -19.64
N ALA A 129 -12.28 8.52 -19.42
CA ALA A 129 -11.36 9.47 -20.06
C ALA A 129 -9.91 9.25 -19.60
N LEU A 130 -9.70 9.13 -18.29
CA LEU A 130 -8.37 8.85 -17.70
C LEU A 130 -7.81 7.52 -18.20
N ASN A 131 -8.60 6.45 -18.12
CA ASN A 131 -8.13 5.10 -18.41
C ASN A 131 -7.82 4.88 -19.88
N LYS A 132 -8.61 5.46 -20.80
CA LYS A 132 -8.30 5.41 -22.24
C LYS A 132 -6.98 6.12 -22.56
N GLY A 133 -6.78 7.32 -21.99
CA GLY A 133 -5.56 8.10 -22.19
C GLY A 133 -4.34 7.39 -21.59
N CYS A 134 -4.47 6.90 -20.35
CA CYS A 134 -3.39 6.22 -19.65
C CYS A 134 -3.02 4.89 -20.33
N SER A 135 -4.02 4.09 -20.72
CA SER A 135 -3.79 2.81 -21.42
C SER A 135 -3.05 3.02 -22.74
N SER A 136 -3.42 4.04 -23.53
CA SER A 136 -2.73 4.38 -24.78
C SER A 136 -1.24 4.65 -24.55
N ARG A 137 -0.90 5.45 -23.53
CA ARG A 137 0.49 5.73 -23.16
C ARG A 137 1.22 4.49 -22.66
N LEU A 138 0.58 3.71 -21.81
CA LEU A 138 1.22 2.56 -21.15
C LEU A 138 1.43 1.36 -22.07
N SER A 139 0.61 1.21 -23.12
CA SER A 139 0.78 0.20 -24.16
C SER A 139 1.75 0.64 -25.27
N THR A 140 2.20 1.89 -25.28
CA THR A 140 3.15 2.39 -26.28
C THR A 140 4.58 2.17 -25.81
N ALA A 141 5.35 1.38 -26.57
CA ALA A 141 6.79 1.28 -26.37
C ALA A 141 7.47 2.61 -26.76
N PRO A 142 8.51 3.05 -26.06
CA PRO A 142 9.20 4.30 -26.37
C PRO A 142 9.92 4.25 -27.73
N GLU A 143 10.35 3.06 -28.17
CA GLU A 143 11.02 2.82 -29.45
C GLU A 143 10.58 1.45 -30.02
N GLU A 144 10.75 1.27 -31.33
CA GLU A 144 10.44 0.02 -32.01
C GLU A 144 11.30 -1.14 -31.46
N GLY A 145 10.66 -2.28 -31.16
CA GLY A 145 11.33 -3.45 -30.57
C GLY A 145 11.57 -3.38 -29.06
N GLN A 146 11.21 -2.27 -28.39
CA GLN A 146 11.24 -2.18 -26.92
C GLN A 146 9.92 -2.59 -26.27
N GLU A 147 9.98 -2.94 -24.98
CA GLU A 147 8.80 -3.31 -24.22
C GLU A 147 8.03 -2.10 -23.67
N ALA A 148 6.70 -2.17 -23.81
CA ALA A 148 5.77 -1.28 -23.16
C ALA A 148 5.77 -1.51 -21.64
N LEU A 149 5.69 -0.42 -20.87
CA LEU A 149 5.69 -0.48 -19.41
C LEU A 149 4.43 -1.20 -18.91
N GLY A 150 3.26 -0.82 -19.42
CA GLY A 150 1.96 -1.24 -18.90
C GLY A 150 1.75 -2.74 -18.83
N GLU A 151 2.26 -3.48 -19.81
CA GLU A 151 2.12 -4.94 -19.90
C GLU A 151 2.90 -5.70 -18.82
N ASN A 152 3.82 -5.02 -18.14
CA ASN A 152 4.77 -5.63 -17.22
C ASN A 152 4.68 -5.04 -15.80
N LEU A 153 3.70 -4.19 -15.49
CA LEU A 153 3.59 -3.49 -14.20
C LEU A 153 3.00 -4.33 -13.06
N ASN A 154 2.26 -5.38 -13.40
CA ASN A 154 1.42 -6.10 -12.47
C ASN A 154 2.22 -6.97 -11.48
N THR A 155 1.55 -7.68 -10.57
CA THR A 155 2.21 -8.31 -9.42
C THR A 155 3.29 -9.37 -9.76
N PRO A 156 3.10 -10.29 -10.72
CA PRO A 156 4.08 -11.36 -10.97
C PRO A 156 5.48 -10.85 -11.37
N PRO A 157 5.64 -9.89 -12.30
CA PRO A 157 6.95 -9.31 -12.58
C PRO A 157 7.59 -8.59 -11.38
N VAL A 158 6.78 -8.01 -10.48
CA VAL A 158 7.29 -7.44 -9.23
C VAL A 158 7.84 -8.53 -8.31
N ALA A 159 7.20 -9.70 -8.27
CA ALA A 159 7.75 -10.85 -7.53
C ALA A 159 9.09 -11.32 -8.10
N SER A 160 9.28 -11.27 -9.42
CA SER A 160 10.58 -11.51 -10.06
C SER A 160 11.61 -10.44 -9.69
N ASP A 161 11.20 -9.16 -9.57
CA ASP A 161 12.08 -8.09 -9.07
C ASP A 161 12.52 -8.34 -7.62
N MET A 162 11.62 -8.83 -6.76
CA MET A 162 11.97 -9.20 -5.39
C MET A 162 13.03 -10.29 -5.33
N LEU A 163 12.95 -11.28 -6.24
CA LEU A 163 13.95 -12.34 -6.34
C LEU A 163 15.33 -11.74 -6.68
N GLU A 164 15.37 -10.84 -7.65
CA GLU A 164 16.58 -10.14 -8.06
C GLU A 164 17.13 -9.25 -6.93
N ILE A 165 16.28 -8.54 -6.17
CA ILE A 165 16.69 -7.75 -5.00
C ILE A 165 17.40 -8.62 -3.97
N VAL A 166 16.85 -9.80 -3.66
CA VAL A 166 17.44 -10.76 -2.71
C VAL A 166 18.82 -11.23 -3.18
N GLU A 167 18.98 -11.53 -4.47
CA GLU A 167 20.26 -11.93 -5.06
C GLU A 167 21.29 -10.78 -5.03
N ARG A 168 20.89 -9.55 -5.37
CA ARG A 168 21.79 -8.38 -5.35
C ARG A 168 22.19 -7.97 -3.93
N HIS A 169 21.30 -8.12 -2.96
CA HIS A 169 21.63 -7.89 -1.55
C HIS A 169 22.65 -8.91 -1.03
N ALA A 170 22.50 -10.19 -1.39
CA ALA A 170 23.47 -11.22 -1.05
C ALA A 170 24.83 -11.02 -1.71
N GLU A 171 24.85 -10.61 -2.98
CA GLU A 171 26.09 -10.22 -3.67
C GLU A 171 26.79 -9.05 -2.95
N TRP A 172 26.03 -8.03 -2.56
CA TRP A 172 26.57 -6.91 -1.77
C TRP A 172 27.13 -7.39 -0.42
N ARG A 173 26.41 -8.26 0.29
CA ARG A 173 26.83 -8.86 1.57
C ARG A 173 28.15 -9.61 1.44
N GLU A 174 28.32 -10.42 0.40
CA GLU A 174 29.56 -11.15 0.14
C GLU A 174 30.74 -10.19 -0.03
N ARG A 175 30.56 -9.10 -0.79
CA ARG A 175 31.62 -8.08 -0.96
C ARG A 175 32.02 -7.44 0.37
N GLN A 176 31.05 -7.15 1.24
CA GLN A 176 31.33 -6.63 2.60
C GLN A 176 32.11 -7.64 3.42
N GLY A 177 31.69 -8.90 3.43
CA GLY A 177 32.36 -9.96 4.18
C GLY A 177 33.77 -10.27 3.69
N GLN A 178 34.02 -10.24 2.39
CA GLN A 178 35.37 -10.35 1.84
C GLN A 178 36.27 -9.18 2.26
N ALA A 179 35.73 -7.95 2.28
CA ALA A 179 36.48 -6.78 2.72
C ALA A 179 36.82 -6.86 4.22
N GLU A 180 35.88 -7.30 5.04
CA GLU A 180 36.06 -7.42 6.48
C GLU A 180 36.98 -8.59 6.85
N GLN A 181 36.87 -9.74 6.18
CA GLN A 181 37.81 -10.85 6.38
C GLN A 181 39.26 -10.42 6.09
N ARG A 182 39.48 -9.67 5.01
CA ARG A 182 40.82 -9.11 4.71
C ARG A 182 41.32 -8.14 5.77
N ARG A 183 40.42 -7.41 6.44
CA ARG A 183 40.80 -6.52 7.56
C ARG A 183 41.13 -7.34 8.80
N TYR A 184 40.31 -8.34 9.12
CA TYR A 184 40.51 -9.27 10.22
C TYR A 184 41.86 -10.00 10.10
N ASP A 185 42.15 -10.60 8.94
CA ASP A 185 43.40 -11.33 8.70
C ASP A 185 44.65 -10.46 8.83
N ARG A 186 44.56 -9.19 8.40
CA ARG A 186 45.66 -8.21 8.57
C ARG A 186 45.88 -7.82 10.02
N ALA A 187 44.80 -7.69 10.80
CA ALA A 187 44.87 -7.18 12.17
C ALA A 187 45.18 -8.28 13.20
N ARG A 188 44.72 -9.51 12.98
CA ARG A 188 44.80 -10.61 13.96
C ARG A 188 45.58 -11.84 13.48
N GLY A 189 46.14 -11.79 12.27
CA GLY A 189 46.72 -12.95 11.61
C GLY A 189 45.69 -13.72 10.79
N TYR A 190 46.16 -14.50 9.82
CA TYR A 190 45.31 -15.21 8.88
C TYR A 190 44.36 -16.20 9.59
N ASP A 191 43.05 -16.02 9.40
CA ASP A 191 42.03 -16.99 9.82
C ASP A 191 41.95 -18.13 8.79
N PRO A 192 42.39 -19.36 9.13
CA PRO A 192 42.33 -20.49 8.20
C PRO A 192 40.90 -20.91 7.86
N GLU A 193 39.92 -20.63 8.73
CA GLU A 193 38.52 -20.96 8.50
C GLU A 193 37.82 -19.92 7.62
N GLN A 194 38.38 -18.70 7.53
CA GLN A 194 37.79 -17.58 6.80
C GLN A 194 36.32 -17.37 7.18
N SER A 195 36.03 -17.42 8.48
CA SER A 195 34.70 -17.54 9.06
C SER A 195 33.71 -16.45 8.59
N ILE A 196 34.18 -15.19 8.46
CA ILE A 196 33.36 -14.06 7.97
C ILE A 196 33.04 -14.26 6.50
N ARG A 197 34.04 -14.63 5.69
CA ARG A 197 33.85 -14.87 4.25
C ARG A 197 32.94 -16.05 3.97
N VAL A 198 33.06 -17.14 4.74
CA VAL A 198 32.21 -18.34 4.59
C VAL A 198 30.75 -18.01 4.90
N ARG A 199 30.47 -17.27 5.99
CA ARG A 199 29.10 -16.93 6.39
C ARG A 199 28.43 -15.91 5.47
N THR A 200 29.19 -14.95 4.95
CA THR A 200 28.68 -13.88 4.08
C THR A 200 28.57 -14.26 2.62
N LYS A 201 29.08 -15.45 2.23
CA LYS A 201 29.13 -15.94 0.85
C LYS A 201 27.77 -15.86 0.17
N TRP A 202 27.77 -15.37 -1.06
CA TRP A 202 26.59 -15.37 -1.91
C TRP A 202 26.37 -16.76 -2.50
N LYS A 203 25.22 -17.38 -2.19
CA LYS A 203 24.80 -18.64 -2.79
C LYS A 203 23.88 -18.33 -3.96
N ARG A 204 24.48 -18.03 -5.12
CA ARG A 204 23.77 -17.69 -6.35
C ARG A 204 22.61 -18.65 -6.62
N ASP A 205 21.44 -18.08 -6.90
CA ASP A 205 20.18 -18.78 -7.19
C ASP A 205 19.59 -19.58 -6.02
N GLN A 206 20.13 -19.42 -4.80
CA GLN A 206 19.68 -20.11 -3.58
C GLN A 206 19.34 -19.15 -2.43
N GLU A 207 19.48 -17.84 -2.61
CA GLU A 207 19.20 -16.86 -1.58
C GLU A 207 17.70 -16.80 -1.26
N LYS A 208 17.33 -16.70 0.01
CA LYS A 208 15.92 -16.79 0.41
C LYS A 208 15.42 -15.47 0.96
N LEU A 209 14.18 -15.13 0.62
CA LEU A 209 13.49 -13.93 1.02
C LEU A 209 13.01 -14.03 2.48
N LEU A 210 13.35 -13.03 3.28
CA LEU A 210 12.61 -12.65 4.48
C LEU A 210 11.64 -11.53 4.09
N TYR A 211 10.37 -11.67 4.44
CA TYR A 211 9.33 -10.75 3.94
C TYR A 211 8.33 -10.35 5.02
N TRP A 212 7.96 -9.06 5.03
CA TRP A 212 6.77 -8.60 5.74
C TRP A 212 5.91 -7.78 4.76
N GLY A 213 4.80 -8.38 4.33
CA GLY A 213 3.82 -7.72 3.47
C GLY A 213 2.60 -7.27 4.25
N ARG A 214 2.14 -6.04 4.00
CA ARG A 214 0.89 -5.51 4.56
C ARG A 214 -0.13 -5.20 3.47
N SER A 215 -1.42 -5.50 3.68
CA SER A 215 -2.48 -5.17 2.72
C SER A 215 -2.15 -5.72 1.31
N TYR A 216 -2.04 -4.90 0.26
CA TYR A 216 -1.59 -5.34 -1.07
C TYR A 216 -0.23 -6.09 -1.04
N GLY A 217 0.67 -5.77 -0.10
CA GLY A 217 1.89 -6.53 0.11
C GLY A 217 1.63 -8.03 0.42
N THR A 218 0.45 -8.39 0.94
CA THR A 218 0.07 -9.79 1.13
C THR A 218 -0.23 -10.51 -0.19
N ILE A 219 -0.79 -9.81 -1.19
CA ILE A 219 -0.90 -10.31 -2.57
C ILE A 219 0.49 -10.52 -3.14
N LEU A 220 1.37 -9.52 -3.01
CA LEU A 220 2.74 -9.61 -3.52
C LEU A 220 3.53 -10.77 -2.89
N GLY A 221 3.50 -10.90 -1.56
CA GLY A 221 4.14 -12.00 -0.84
C GLY A 221 3.57 -13.38 -1.18
N SER A 222 2.25 -13.48 -1.38
CA SER A 222 1.60 -14.74 -1.77
C SER A 222 1.93 -15.13 -3.21
N THR A 223 2.01 -14.14 -4.11
CA THR A 223 2.45 -14.34 -5.50
C THR A 223 3.92 -14.77 -5.54
N PHE A 224 4.80 -14.12 -4.78
CA PHE A 224 6.20 -14.55 -4.66
C PHE A 224 6.32 -15.99 -4.14
N ALA A 225 5.61 -16.34 -3.07
CA ALA A 225 5.63 -17.70 -2.53
C ALA A 225 5.08 -18.74 -3.51
N THR A 226 4.13 -18.37 -4.37
CA THR A 226 3.58 -19.24 -5.42
C THR A 226 4.59 -19.44 -6.56
N MET A 227 5.28 -18.39 -6.99
CA MET A 227 6.23 -18.43 -8.11
C MET A 227 7.59 -19.01 -7.71
N TYR A 228 8.03 -18.74 -6.48
CA TYR A 228 9.37 -19.06 -5.97
C TYR A 228 9.32 -19.69 -4.57
N PRO A 229 8.61 -20.81 -4.37
CA PRO A 229 8.39 -21.40 -3.04
C PRO A 229 9.68 -21.74 -2.28
N ASP A 230 10.68 -22.27 -2.98
CA ASP A 230 11.98 -22.63 -2.41
C ASP A 230 12.83 -21.41 -2.02
N ARG A 231 12.41 -20.22 -2.46
CA ARG A 231 13.11 -18.95 -2.25
C ARG A 231 12.50 -18.13 -1.11
N VAL A 232 11.66 -18.73 -0.28
CA VAL A 232 11.10 -18.10 0.93
C VAL A 232 11.80 -18.66 2.18
N ALA A 233 12.40 -17.78 2.98
CA ALA A 233 12.96 -18.13 4.29
C ALA A 233 11.91 -18.03 5.39
N ARG A 234 11.28 -16.86 5.53
CA ARG A 234 10.15 -16.56 6.41
C ARG A 234 9.32 -15.45 5.80
N ALA A 235 8.01 -15.49 5.95
CA ALA A 235 7.15 -14.38 5.56
C ALA A 235 6.07 -14.12 6.62
N VAL A 236 5.82 -12.84 6.87
CA VAL A 236 4.67 -12.33 7.62
C VAL A 236 3.75 -11.59 6.64
N LEU A 237 2.49 -12.00 6.58
CA LEU A 237 1.47 -11.41 5.73
C LEU A 237 0.37 -10.85 6.64
N ASP A 238 0.28 -9.52 6.73
CA ASP A 238 -0.49 -8.79 7.75
C ASP A 238 -1.58 -7.90 7.12
N GLY A 239 -2.84 -8.10 7.51
CA GLY A 239 -4.00 -7.53 6.80
C GLY A 239 -4.17 -8.24 5.46
N VAL A 240 -4.66 -9.48 5.51
CA VAL A 240 -4.49 -10.44 4.42
C VAL A 240 -5.58 -10.29 3.37
N VAL A 241 -5.17 -9.86 2.17
CA VAL A 241 -6.08 -9.69 1.03
C VAL A 241 -6.50 -11.05 0.48
N ASP A 242 -7.77 -11.15 0.08
CA ASP A 242 -8.29 -12.35 -0.52
C ASP A 242 -7.83 -12.51 -1.99
N MET A 243 -6.90 -13.44 -2.28
CA MET A 243 -6.45 -13.71 -3.66
C MET A 243 -7.56 -14.15 -4.64
N ASP A 244 -8.52 -14.98 -4.21
CA ASP A 244 -9.65 -15.41 -5.06
C ASP A 244 -10.52 -14.20 -5.41
N LYS A 245 -10.73 -13.32 -4.42
CA LYS A 245 -11.50 -12.09 -4.61
C LYS A 245 -10.75 -11.09 -5.47
N TYR A 246 -9.45 -10.95 -5.25
CA TYR A 246 -8.57 -9.97 -5.91
C TYR A 246 -8.35 -10.30 -7.38
N TYR A 247 -8.04 -11.56 -7.72
CA TYR A 247 -7.74 -11.96 -9.10
C TYR A 247 -8.96 -12.41 -9.90
N MET A 248 -10.04 -12.87 -9.25
CA MET A 248 -11.15 -13.55 -9.94
C MET A 248 -12.56 -13.08 -9.54
N ASP A 249 -12.68 -12.05 -8.70
CA ASP A 249 -13.95 -11.59 -8.09
C ASP A 249 -14.70 -12.65 -7.26
N LYS A 250 -14.01 -13.71 -6.80
CA LYS A 250 -14.64 -14.83 -6.08
C LYS A 250 -14.48 -14.68 -4.58
N GLY A 251 -15.61 -14.63 -3.86
CA GLY A 251 -15.62 -14.57 -2.40
C GLY A 251 -16.35 -13.35 -1.87
N GLN A 252 -16.17 -13.09 -0.57
CA GLN A 252 -16.83 -11.99 0.13
C GLN A 252 -16.25 -10.64 -0.31
N ASN A 253 -17.05 -9.58 -0.21
CA ASN A 253 -16.53 -8.24 -0.45
C ASN A 253 -15.62 -7.79 0.70
N PRO A 254 -14.69 -6.86 0.44
CA PRO A 254 -13.70 -6.47 1.44
C PRO A 254 -14.25 -5.62 2.59
N VAL A 255 -15.48 -5.11 2.52
CA VAL A 255 -16.01 -4.13 3.50
C VAL A 255 -16.92 -4.70 4.58
N ILE A 256 -17.07 -6.02 4.66
CA ILE A 256 -18.07 -6.67 5.54
C ILE A 256 -17.89 -6.43 7.06
N ASP A 257 -16.74 -5.92 7.50
CA ASP A 257 -16.48 -5.59 8.90
C ASP A 257 -16.48 -4.07 9.19
N ALA A 258 -16.54 -3.22 8.17
CA ALA A 258 -16.43 -1.77 8.32
C ALA A 258 -17.53 -1.17 9.21
N ASP A 259 -18.78 -1.59 9.02
CA ASP A 259 -19.91 -1.10 9.82
C ASP A 259 -19.78 -1.51 11.29
N LYS A 260 -19.16 -2.66 11.59
CA LYS A 260 -18.88 -3.08 12.97
C LYS A 260 -17.80 -2.21 13.61
N ILE A 261 -16.81 -1.75 12.85
CA ILE A 261 -15.79 -0.81 13.34
C ILE A 261 -16.45 0.53 13.65
N PHE A 262 -17.40 0.98 12.83
CA PHE A 262 -18.20 2.16 13.15
C PHE A 262 -19.02 1.97 14.44
N ASP A 263 -19.65 0.81 14.65
CA ASP A 263 -20.34 0.55 15.92
C ASP A 263 -19.38 0.54 17.14
N ARG A 264 -18.11 0.14 16.95
CA ARG A 264 -17.06 0.30 17.98
C ARG A 264 -16.72 1.76 18.26
N PHE A 265 -16.64 2.60 17.23
CA PHE A 265 -16.47 4.05 17.42
C PHE A 265 -17.55 4.63 18.32
N LEU A 266 -18.82 4.32 18.04
CA LEU A 266 -19.95 4.80 18.84
C LEU A 266 -19.86 4.33 20.30
N SER A 267 -19.57 3.03 20.50
CA SER A 267 -19.48 2.42 21.82
C SER A 267 -18.31 2.99 22.63
N HIS A 268 -17.16 3.19 22.01
CA HIS A 268 -15.97 3.76 22.65
C HIS A 268 -16.15 5.25 22.98
N CYS A 269 -16.85 6.00 22.12
CA CYS A 269 -17.17 7.40 22.42
C CYS A 269 -18.03 7.54 23.69
N ILE A 270 -19.05 6.70 23.87
CA ILE A 270 -19.85 6.66 25.11
C ILE A 270 -19.02 6.22 26.31
N SER A 271 -18.19 5.19 26.14
CA SER A 271 -17.34 4.64 27.22
C SER A 271 -16.25 5.61 27.67
N ALA A 272 -15.87 6.57 26.84
CA ALA A 272 -14.87 7.58 27.18
C ALA A 272 -15.41 8.65 28.17
N GLU A 273 -16.72 8.69 28.40
CA GLU A 273 -17.42 9.66 29.27
C GLU A 273 -17.34 11.13 28.79
N ALA A 274 -18.07 12.00 29.48
CA ALA A 274 -18.11 13.44 29.20
C ALA A 274 -16.71 14.06 29.29
N GLY A 275 -16.33 14.85 28.28
CA GLY A 275 -15.05 15.57 28.22
C GLY A 275 -13.94 14.87 27.46
N LYS A 276 -14.05 13.56 27.16
CA LYS A 276 -13.07 12.84 26.32
C LYS A 276 -13.57 12.56 24.90
N CYS A 277 -14.88 12.41 24.70
CA CYS A 277 -15.47 12.34 23.37
C CYS A 277 -16.36 13.56 23.09
N PRO A 278 -16.11 14.36 22.04
CA PRO A 278 -16.94 15.50 21.67
C PRO A 278 -18.41 15.18 21.36
N LEU A 279 -18.71 13.92 21.01
CA LEU A 279 -20.07 13.44 20.72
C LEU A 279 -20.75 12.77 21.93
N TYR A 280 -20.15 12.80 23.12
CA TYR A 280 -20.77 12.22 24.31
C TYR A 280 -22.15 12.82 24.59
N GLY A 281 -23.17 11.98 24.84
CA GLY A 281 -24.55 12.41 25.07
C GLY A 281 -25.37 11.42 25.91
N VAL A 282 -26.44 11.92 26.53
CA VAL A 282 -27.24 11.18 27.53
C VAL A 282 -28.05 10.01 26.92
N GLY A 283 -28.45 10.07 25.64
CA GLY A 283 -29.16 8.96 24.98
C GLY A 283 -28.25 7.91 24.32
N GLY A 284 -26.95 7.93 24.62
CA GLY A 284 -26.05 6.81 24.33
C GLY A 284 -25.71 6.62 22.85
N VAL A 285 -25.41 5.37 22.47
CA VAL A 285 -24.95 4.99 21.12
C VAL A 285 -25.93 5.40 20.02
N ALA A 286 -27.24 5.30 20.28
CA ALA A 286 -28.27 5.62 19.30
C ALA A 286 -28.27 7.11 18.93
N ASP A 287 -28.12 7.99 19.93
CA ASP A 287 -28.07 9.45 19.71
C ASP A 287 -26.86 9.84 18.87
N ILE A 288 -25.68 9.28 19.17
CA ILE A 288 -24.46 9.56 18.40
C ILE A 288 -24.62 9.10 16.94
N LYS A 289 -25.16 7.88 16.75
CA LYS A 289 -25.43 7.35 15.40
C LYS A 289 -26.40 8.24 14.65
N SER A 290 -27.49 8.66 15.29
CA SER A 290 -28.46 9.58 14.69
C SER A 290 -27.83 10.91 14.34
N ALA A 291 -27.02 11.49 15.23
CA ALA A 291 -26.35 12.77 14.99
C ALA A 291 -25.41 12.70 13.78
N TYR A 292 -24.61 11.63 13.67
CA TYR A 292 -23.76 11.40 12.51
C TYR A 292 -24.57 11.26 11.21
N LEU A 293 -25.62 10.44 11.20
CA LEU A 293 -26.46 10.23 10.01
C LEU A 293 -27.25 11.50 9.63
N SER A 294 -27.68 12.29 10.62
CA SER A 294 -28.30 13.60 10.37
C SER A 294 -27.33 14.58 9.74
N LEU A 295 -26.08 14.63 10.23
CA LEU A 295 -25.03 15.45 9.62
C LEU A 295 -24.72 15.00 8.18
N GLU A 296 -24.58 13.69 7.96
CA GLU A 296 -24.36 13.12 6.65
C GLU A 296 -25.50 13.50 5.68
N SER A 297 -26.75 13.37 6.12
CA SER A 297 -27.92 13.78 5.32
C SER A 297 -27.95 15.29 5.08
N ALA A 298 -27.58 16.12 6.06
CA ALA A 298 -27.49 17.56 5.91
C ALA A 298 -26.44 17.95 4.85
N LEU A 299 -25.23 17.39 4.93
CA LEU A 299 -24.14 17.65 3.98
C LEU A 299 -24.41 17.13 2.57
N TYR A 300 -25.24 16.10 2.42
CA TYR A 300 -25.73 15.65 1.11
C TYR A 300 -26.63 16.70 0.44
N ASN A 301 -27.47 17.37 1.24
CA ASN A 301 -28.43 18.36 0.73
C ASN A 301 -27.81 19.76 0.59
N ALA A 302 -26.92 20.14 1.50
CA ALA A 302 -26.27 21.46 1.51
C ALA A 302 -24.84 21.34 2.06
N SER A 303 -23.87 21.72 1.25
CA SER A 303 -22.50 21.86 1.70
C SER A 303 -22.34 23.04 2.66
N LEU A 304 -21.31 22.99 3.50
CA LEU A 304 -21.03 24.04 4.48
C LEU A 304 -19.92 24.96 3.97
N SER A 305 -20.23 26.25 3.82
CA SER A 305 -19.23 27.27 3.46
C SER A 305 -18.35 27.62 4.66
N VAL A 306 -17.04 27.65 4.46
CA VAL A 306 -16.05 28.05 5.46
C VAL A 306 -15.29 29.27 4.94
N PRO A 307 -15.33 30.44 5.63
CA PRO A 307 -14.61 31.62 5.20
C PRO A 307 -13.11 31.39 5.27
N ALA A 308 -12.33 32.17 4.51
CA ALA A 308 -10.88 32.17 4.59
C ALA A 308 -10.37 32.50 6.01
N SER A 309 -9.16 32.05 6.33
CA SER A 309 -8.44 32.44 7.55
C SER A 309 -7.13 33.14 7.20
N GLU A 310 -6.33 33.49 8.21
CA GLU A 310 -4.97 34.01 8.00
C GLU A 310 -4.03 33.00 7.31
N THR A 311 -4.33 31.70 7.39
CA THR A 311 -3.44 30.60 6.98
C THR A 311 -3.99 29.75 5.83
N ARG A 312 -5.25 29.95 5.42
CA ARG A 312 -5.86 29.23 4.28
C ARG A 312 -6.93 30.06 3.57
N GLY A 313 -7.16 29.72 2.30
CA GLY A 313 -8.25 30.29 1.49
C GLY A 313 -9.65 29.87 1.97
N PRO A 314 -10.71 30.39 1.30
CA PRO A 314 -12.08 29.94 1.54
C PRO A 314 -12.25 28.48 1.12
N GLU A 315 -13.16 27.77 1.76
CA GLU A 315 -13.36 26.33 1.56
C GLU A 315 -14.84 25.95 1.66
N VAL A 316 -15.19 24.79 1.11
CA VAL A 316 -16.51 24.17 1.25
C VAL A 316 -16.35 22.75 1.77
N ILE A 317 -17.08 22.44 2.84
CA ILE A 317 -17.16 21.08 3.39
C ILE A 317 -18.34 20.34 2.76
N THR A 318 -18.06 19.17 2.22
CA THR A 318 -18.99 18.36 1.45
C THR A 318 -19.28 17.02 2.15
N TRP A 319 -20.28 16.31 1.64
CA TRP A 319 -20.54 14.92 2.01
C TRP A 319 -19.31 14.02 1.84
N THR A 320 -18.57 14.20 0.73
CA THR A 320 -17.35 13.43 0.45
C THR A 320 -16.30 13.64 1.54
N ASP A 321 -16.13 14.87 2.03
CA ASP A 321 -15.14 15.19 3.08
C ASP A 321 -15.43 14.44 4.39
N LEU A 322 -16.71 14.37 4.80
CA LEU A 322 -17.12 13.58 5.96
C LEU A 322 -16.82 12.09 5.77
N ARG A 323 -17.09 11.55 4.58
CA ARG A 323 -16.85 10.14 4.24
C ARG A 323 -15.36 9.80 4.15
N LEU A 324 -14.52 10.75 3.73
CA LEU A 324 -13.06 10.59 3.74
C LEU A 324 -12.51 10.50 5.17
N ILE A 325 -13.02 11.32 6.10
CA ILE A 325 -12.67 11.22 7.52
C ILE A 325 -13.20 9.92 8.14
N LEU A 326 -14.43 9.52 7.81
CA LEU A 326 -14.97 8.21 8.20
C LEU A 326 -14.03 7.08 7.76
N ARG A 327 -13.56 7.10 6.51
CA ARG A 327 -12.58 6.12 6.01
C ARG A 327 -11.31 6.11 6.86
N ILE A 328 -10.72 7.28 7.14
CA ILE A 328 -9.51 7.36 7.98
C ILE A 328 -9.77 6.77 9.37
N ALA A 329 -10.93 7.08 9.96
CA ALA A 329 -11.36 6.55 11.24
C ALA A 329 -11.48 5.02 11.26
N MET A 330 -11.99 4.42 10.19
CA MET A 330 -12.11 2.96 10.10
C MET A 330 -10.76 2.27 9.91
N TYR A 331 -9.82 2.88 9.19
CA TYR A 331 -8.47 2.33 8.97
C TYR A 331 -7.53 2.51 10.15
N LEU A 332 -7.61 3.66 10.84
CA LEU A 332 -6.70 4.04 11.92
C LEU A 332 -7.48 4.50 13.15
N PRO A 333 -8.21 3.61 13.86
CA PRO A 333 -9.12 3.98 14.94
C PRO A 333 -8.50 4.85 16.04
N LEU A 334 -7.25 4.57 16.43
CA LEU A 334 -6.57 5.30 17.51
C LEU A 334 -6.39 6.80 17.23
N VAL A 335 -6.23 7.18 15.96
CA VAL A 335 -6.05 8.58 15.54
C VAL A 335 -7.34 9.12 14.93
N GLY A 336 -8.03 8.32 14.13
CA GLY A 336 -9.18 8.76 13.37
C GLY A 336 -10.50 8.80 14.15
N PHE A 337 -10.69 8.02 15.21
CA PHE A 337 -11.90 8.13 16.05
C PHE A 337 -12.01 9.50 16.73
N PRO A 338 -10.94 10.02 17.39
CA PRO A 338 -10.96 11.38 17.92
C PRO A 338 -11.29 12.44 16.85
N LEU A 339 -10.68 12.35 15.66
CA LEU A 339 -10.92 13.29 14.55
C LEU A 339 -12.36 13.22 14.05
N LEU A 340 -12.90 12.01 13.85
CA LEU A 340 -14.27 11.81 13.42
C LEU A 340 -15.26 12.38 14.45
N ALA A 341 -15.04 12.13 15.74
CA ALA A 341 -15.89 12.70 16.79
C ALA A 341 -15.82 14.23 16.82
N GLN A 342 -14.61 14.80 16.76
CA GLN A 342 -14.40 16.24 16.77
C GLN A 342 -15.07 16.90 15.57
N TYR A 343 -14.78 16.46 14.35
CA TYR A 343 -15.33 17.10 13.15
C TYR A 343 -16.83 16.91 13.04
N THR A 344 -17.37 15.75 13.42
CA THR A 344 -18.83 15.57 13.48
C THR A 344 -19.46 16.59 14.44
N LYS A 345 -18.86 16.80 15.62
CA LYS A 345 -19.36 17.75 16.61
C LYS A 345 -19.32 19.20 16.11
N GLU A 346 -18.18 19.63 15.58
CA GLU A 346 -18.01 21.00 15.06
C GLU A 346 -18.96 21.28 13.88
N LEU A 347 -19.11 20.30 12.97
CA LEU A 347 -19.99 20.45 11.81
C LEU A 347 -21.48 20.50 12.21
N LEU A 348 -21.89 19.75 13.23
CA LEU A 348 -23.24 19.85 13.81
C LEU A 348 -23.52 21.23 14.40
N GLU A 349 -22.48 21.95 14.81
CA GLU A 349 -22.55 23.33 15.31
C GLU A 349 -22.40 24.37 14.18
N GLY A 350 -22.29 23.93 12.93
CA GLY A 350 -22.09 24.80 11.76
C GLY A 350 -20.65 25.31 11.59
N ASN A 351 -19.68 24.72 12.30
CA ASN A 351 -18.28 25.09 12.22
C ASN A 351 -17.49 24.06 11.40
N GLY A 352 -17.06 24.44 10.19
CA GLY A 352 -16.24 23.59 9.32
C GLY A 352 -14.74 23.87 9.38
N SER A 353 -14.27 24.74 10.29
CA SER A 353 -12.92 25.31 10.23
C SER A 353 -11.82 24.25 10.31
N SER A 354 -11.90 23.31 11.26
CA SER A 354 -10.84 22.31 11.42
C SER A 354 -10.84 21.25 10.33
N MET A 355 -12.01 20.91 9.75
CA MET A 355 -12.07 20.05 8.57
C MET A 355 -11.53 20.77 7.32
N ALA A 356 -11.75 22.08 7.18
CA ALA A 356 -11.15 22.89 6.11
C ALA A 356 -9.61 22.95 6.25
N ASP A 357 -9.10 23.12 7.47
CA ASP A 357 -7.66 23.07 7.75
C ASP A 357 -7.06 21.68 7.46
N PHE A 358 -7.81 20.61 7.72
CA PHE A 358 -7.40 19.25 7.35
C PHE A 358 -7.34 19.07 5.84
N LYS A 359 -8.39 19.48 5.12
CA LYS A 359 -8.46 19.40 3.65
C LYS A 359 -7.33 20.17 2.98
N GLN A 360 -7.06 21.40 3.42
CA GLN A 360 -5.97 22.23 2.89
C GLN A 360 -4.58 21.65 3.18
N ARG A 361 -4.39 20.94 4.30
CA ARG A 361 -3.13 20.24 4.59
C ARG A 361 -2.78 19.14 3.60
N LEU A 362 -3.78 18.55 2.94
CA LEU A 362 -3.58 17.56 1.87
C LEU A 362 -3.06 18.20 0.56
N HIS A 363 -3.16 19.52 0.44
CA HIS A 363 -2.75 20.31 -0.73
C HIS A 363 -1.50 21.16 -0.48
N LEU A 364 -0.73 20.87 0.57
CA LEU A 364 0.42 21.70 0.92
C LEU A 364 1.46 21.74 -0.22
N PRO A 365 1.85 22.93 -0.69
CA PRO A 365 2.89 23.05 -1.68
C PRO A 365 4.18 22.52 -1.07
N SER A 366 4.84 21.66 -1.82
CA SER A 366 6.14 21.17 -1.42
C SER A 366 7.23 22.08 -1.99
N CYS A 367 8.29 22.29 -1.21
CA CYS A 367 9.43 23.08 -1.66
C CYS A 367 10.08 22.40 -2.88
N PRO A 368 10.24 23.10 -4.02
CA PRO A 368 10.85 22.50 -5.19
C PRO A 368 12.30 22.14 -4.90
N SER A 369 12.73 20.96 -5.37
CA SER A 369 14.15 20.57 -5.33
C SER A 369 14.98 21.51 -6.20
N SER A 370 16.30 21.57 -5.97
CA SER A 370 17.20 22.33 -6.84
C SER A 370 17.10 21.90 -8.30
N GLN A 371 16.87 20.61 -8.54
CA GLN A 371 16.66 20.04 -9.87
C GLN A 371 15.34 20.51 -10.49
N CYS A 372 14.24 20.48 -9.73
CA CYS A 372 12.94 21.02 -10.16
C CYS A 372 13.03 22.50 -10.56
N VAL A 373 13.73 23.31 -9.75
CA VAL A 373 13.94 24.73 -10.08
C VAL A 373 14.70 24.92 -11.39
N GLN A 374 15.69 24.05 -11.66
CA GLN A 374 16.48 24.11 -12.90
C GLN A 374 15.70 23.63 -14.13
N ASP A 375 14.96 22.53 -14.00
CA ASP A 375 14.21 21.92 -15.11
C ASP A 375 12.88 22.65 -15.40
N GLY A 376 12.43 23.49 -14.46
CA GLY A 376 11.22 24.29 -14.56
C GLY A 376 10.02 23.68 -13.83
N PRO A 377 9.02 24.50 -13.48
CA PRO A 377 8.01 24.20 -12.44
C PRO A 377 7.06 23.04 -12.71
N TRP A 378 7.10 22.42 -13.90
CA TRP A 378 6.23 21.31 -14.29
C TRP A 378 6.99 20.09 -14.83
N SER A 379 8.31 20.12 -14.71
CA SER A 379 9.18 19.03 -15.12
C SER A 379 8.95 17.78 -14.26
N PRO A 380 9.32 16.58 -14.75
CA PRO A 380 9.28 15.36 -13.95
C PRO A 380 10.10 15.44 -12.66
N SER A 381 11.14 16.28 -12.59
CA SER A 381 11.94 16.47 -11.38
C SER A 381 11.23 17.28 -10.29
N CYS A 382 10.10 17.92 -10.62
CA CYS A 382 9.17 18.54 -9.68
C CYS A 382 8.12 17.56 -9.12
N GLN A 383 8.13 16.30 -9.55
CA GLN A 383 7.19 15.31 -9.05
C GLN A 383 7.45 15.01 -7.57
N MET A 384 6.42 15.12 -6.75
CA MET A 384 6.52 14.83 -5.32
C MET A 384 6.56 13.32 -5.05
N PRO A 385 7.25 12.85 -3.99
CA PRO A 385 7.12 11.48 -3.53
C PRO A 385 5.65 11.13 -3.30
N GLY A 386 5.20 9.97 -3.81
CA GLY A 386 3.80 9.55 -3.74
C GLY A 386 2.91 10.07 -4.88
N ALA A 387 3.37 11.03 -5.70
CA ALA A 387 2.50 11.71 -6.66
C ALA A 387 1.93 10.80 -7.76
N ASN A 388 2.60 9.69 -8.11
CA ASN A 388 2.02 8.72 -9.06
C ASN A 388 1.47 7.46 -8.39
N GLU A 389 1.49 7.37 -7.06
CA GLU A 389 1.15 6.14 -6.34
C GLU A 389 -0.30 5.72 -6.57
N VAL A 390 -1.24 6.67 -6.60
CA VAL A 390 -2.66 6.41 -6.89
C VAL A 390 -2.82 5.81 -8.30
N TYR A 391 -2.19 6.42 -9.30
CA TYR A 391 -2.28 5.96 -10.69
C TYR A 391 -1.56 4.65 -10.92
N ALA A 392 -0.39 4.46 -10.30
CA ALA A 392 0.36 3.22 -10.40
C ALA A 392 -0.37 2.07 -9.69
N SER A 393 -0.96 2.33 -8.52
CA SER A 393 -1.80 1.35 -7.80
C SER A 393 -3.00 0.93 -8.64
N MET A 394 -3.65 1.86 -9.35
CA MET A 394 -4.72 1.53 -10.29
C MET A 394 -4.19 0.72 -11.47
N ALA A 395 -3.06 1.11 -12.06
CA ALA A 395 -2.46 0.35 -13.17
C ALA A 395 -2.17 -1.10 -12.78
N ILE A 396 -1.59 -1.31 -11.60
CA ILE A 396 -1.30 -2.64 -11.03
C ILE A 396 -2.61 -3.39 -10.79
N LEU A 397 -3.57 -2.81 -10.06
CA LEU A 397 -4.86 -3.44 -9.78
C LEU A 397 -5.57 -3.85 -11.07
N CYS A 398 -5.67 -2.96 -12.05
CA CYS A 398 -6.42 -3.24 -13.27
C CYS A 398 -5.73 -4.26 -14.16
N THR A 399 -4.40 -4.38 -14.10
CA THR A 399 -3.65 -5.41 -14.83
C THR A 399 -3.59 -6.75 -14.09
N ASP A 400 -3.76 -6.78 -12.77
CA ASP A 400 -3.96 -8.01 -12.00
C ASP A 400 -5.41 -8.51 -12.06
N ALA A 401 -6.39 -7.60 -12.02
CA ALA A 401 -7.82 -7.88 -11.95
C ALA A 401 -8.52 -7.55 -13.28
N GLU A 402 -8.14 -8.26 -14.35
CA GLU A 402 -8.64 -7.97 -15.71
C GLU A 402 -10.19 -7.99 -15.83
N TYR A 403 -10.88 -8.73 -14.96
CA TYR A 403 -12.34 -8.76 -14.91
C TYR A 403 -12.99 -7.40 -14.58
N LEU A 404 -12.23 -6.43 -14.07
CA LEU A 404 -12.71 -5.07 -13.79
C LEU A 404 -12.65 -4.13 -15.01
N GLN A 405 -11.95 -4.53 -16.08
CA GLN A 405 -11.67 -3.65 -17.23
C GLN A 405 -12.89 -3.43 -18.11
N ASP A 406 -13.60 -4.51 -18.42
CA ASP A 406 -14.68 -4.60 -19.41
C ASP A 406 -16.07 -4.63 -18.74
N ILE A 407 -16.26 -3.79 -17.72
CA ILE A 407 -17.53 -3.66 -16.99
C ILE A 407 -18.37 -2.54 -17.62
N ASP A 408 -19.65 -2.83 -17.91
CA ASP A 408 -20.62 -1.82 -18.32
C ASP A 408 -21.30 -1.12 -17.13
N GLU A 409 -22.08 -0.08 -17.42
CA GLU A 409 -22.65 0.77 -16.38
C GLU A 409 -23.65 0.01 -15.49
N GLU A 410 -24.46 -0.88 -16.07
CA GLU A 410 -25.45 -1.68 -15.35
C GLU A 410 -24.75 -2.64 -14.38
N ARG A 411 -23.75 -3.37 -14.87
CA ARG A 411 -22.95 -4.27 -14.05
C ARG A 411 -22.19 -3.53 -12.95
N PHE A 412 -21.70 -2.33 -13.23
CA PHE A 412 -21.06 -1.50 -12.21
C PHE A 412 -22.05 -1.08 -11.12
N GLN A 413 -23.26 -0.67 -11.48
CA GLN A 413 -24.31 -0.32 -10.51
C GLN A 413 -24.69 -1.50 -9.61
N ASP A 414 -24.72 -2.73 -10.13
CA ASP A 414 -24.89 -3.95 -9.32
C ASP A 414 -23.77 -4.15 -8.30
N ILE A 415 -22.52 -3.99 -8.73
CA ILE A 415 -21.34 -4.10 -7.85
C ILE A 415 -21.41 -3.04 -6.76
N TRP A 416 -21.74 -1.80 -7.13
CA TRP A 416 -21.86 -0.69 -6.19
C TRP A 416 -22.98 -0.94 -5.17
N ARG A 417 -24.16 -1.39 -5.61
CA ARG A 417 -25.27 -1.75 -4.72
C ARG A 417 -24.86 -2.81 -3.72
N THR A 418 -24.24 -3.90 -4.19
CA THR A 418 -23.82 -5.02 -3.34
C THR A 418 -22.79 -4.57 -2.28
N LEU A 419 -21.84 -3.71 -2.65
CA LEU A 419 -20.88 -3.15 -1.70
C LEU A 419 -21.54 -2.27 -0.63
N ARG A 420 -22.58 -1.50 -0.99
CA ARG A 420 -23.35 -0.69 -0.05
C ARG A 420 -24.25 -1.53 0.86
N GLU A 421 -24.75 -2.65 0.37
CA GLU A 421 -25.49 -3.63 1.18
C GLU A 421 -24.57 -4.29 2.22
N ASP A 422 -23.33 -4.62 1.83
CA ASP A 422 -22.34 -5.20 2.75
C ASP A 422 -21.81 -4.17 3.77
N SER A 423 -21.72 -2.90 3.39
CA SER A 423 -21.33 -1.81 4.29
C SER A 423 -21.90 -0.48 3.85
N TYR A 424 -22.74 0.11 4.71
CA TYR A 424 -23.19 1.48 4.53
C TYR A 424 -22.03 2.47 4.67
N MET A 425 -21.03 2.16 5.50
CA MET A 425 -19.95 3.10 5.86
C MET A 425 -18.85 3.19 4.80
N LEU A 426 -18.47 2.08 4.15
CA LEU A 426 -17.35 2.05 3.20
C LEU A 426 -17.72 1.53 1.80
N GLY A 427 -18.96 1.10 1.56
CA GLY A 427 -19.40 0.57 0.28
C GLY A 427 -19.14 1.50 -0.92
N ASP A 428 -19.45 2.79 -0.78
CA ASP A 428 -19.22 3.80 -1.85
C ASP A 428 -17.74 3.97 -2.17
N TYR A 429 -16.88 3.99 -1.14
CA TYR A 429 -15.44 4.16 -1.31
C TYR A 429 -14.82 2.98 -2.07
N TRP A 430 -15.23 1.75 -1.74
CA TRP A 430 -14.76 0.56 -2.46
C TRP A 430 -15.40 0.36 -3.82
N ALA A 431 -16.61 0.88 -4.04
CA ALA A 431 -17.17 0.96 -5.38
C ALA A 431 -16.35 1.93 -6.26
N GLN A 432 -15.89 3.06 -5.71
CA GLN A 432 -15.03 4.01 -6.41
C GLN A 432 -13.70 3.36 -6.85
N VAL A 433 -13.08 2.53 -6.00
CA VAL A 433 -11.86 1.81 -6.37
C VAL A 433 -12.10 0.84 -7.52
N ARG A 434 -13.22 0.11 -7.51
CA ARG A 434 -13.56 -0.79 -8.63
C ARG A 434 -13.89 -0.03 -9.91
N LEU A 435 -14.56 1.12 -9.79
CA LEU A 435 -14.82 2.01 -10.92
C LEU A 435 -13.51 2.39 -11.61
N GLY A 436 -12.44 2.56 -10.84
CA GLY A 436 -11.09 2.94 -11.28
C GLY A 436 -10.52 2.11 -12.44
N CYS A 437 -11.01 0.90 -12.70
CA CYS A 437 -10.56 0.06 -13.81
C CYS A 437 -11.45 0.10 -15.05
N VAL A 438 -12.63 0.71 -15.00
CA VAL A 438 -13.56 0.76 -16.13
C VAL A 438 -12.90 1.46 -17.32
N GLY A 439 -12.86 0.77 -18.47
CA GLY A 439 -12.26 1.31 -19.70
C GLY A 439 -10.73 1.29 -19.72
N TRP A 440 -10.09 0.61 -18.76
CA TRP A 440 -8.68 0.27 -18.84
C TRP A 440 -8.45 -0.80 -19.91
N ASN A 441 -7.44 -0.64 -20.76
CA ASN A 441 -7.25 -1.50 -21.94
C ASN A 441 -5.83 -2.09 -22.05
N VAL A 442 -5.05 -2.02 -20.98
CA VAL A 442 -3.74 -2.67 -20.92
C VAL A 442 -3.92 -4.09 -20.40
N LYS A 443 -3.39 -5.07 -21.14
CA LYS A 443 -3.36 -6.48 -20.72
C LYS A 443 -1.98 -6.83 -20.18
N ALA A 444 -1.95 -7.55 -19.06
CA ALA A 444 -0.70 -8.01 -18.49
C ALA A 444 -0.12 -9.15 -19.34
N LYS A 445 1.20 -9.13 -19.55
CA LYS A 445 1.92 -10.28 -20.13
C LYS A 445 2.09 -11.42 -19.15
N TRP A 446 1.99 -11.12 -17.86
CA TRP A 446 2.27 -12.04 -16.77
C TRP A 446 1.01 -12.24 -15.97
N GLN A 447 0.67 -13.50 -15.71
CA GLN A 447 -0.49 -13.84 -14.88
C GLN A 447 -0.02 -14.74 -13.74
N VAL A 448 -0.64 -14.58 -12.57
CA VAL A 448 -0.40 -15.50 -11.46
C VAL A 448 -0.96 -16.89 -11.86
N PRO A 449 -0.24 -17.99 -11.60
CA PRO A 449 -0.75 -19.34 -11.86
C PRO A 449 -2.13 -19.57 -11.24
N VAL A 450 -3.05 -20.19 -11.98
CA VAL A 450 -4.45 -20.43 -11.54
C VAL A 450 -4.55 -21.24 -10.24
N SER A 451 -3.55 -22.09 -9.98
CA SER A 451 -3.35 -22.76 -8.70
C SER A 451 -2.31 -21.98 -7.88
N TYR A 452 -2.77 -21.04 -7.07
CA TYR A 452 -1.91 -20.39 -6.10
C TYR A 452 -1.75 -21.24 -4.83
N GLY A 453 -0.57 -21.15 -4.25
CA GLY A 453 -0.17 -21.89 -3.06
C GLY A 453 0.89 -22.95 -3.36
N ALA A 454 1.94 -22.95 -2.54
CA ALA A 454 3.08 -23.84 -2.70
C ALA A 454 3.70 -24.19 -1.34
N ASN A 455 4.42 -25.31 -1.29
CA ASN A 455 5.16 -25.73 -0.10
C ASN A 455 6.45 -24.92 -0.03
N THR A 456 6.43 -23.88 0.79
CA THR A 456 7.63 -23.12 1.14
C THR A 456 8.46 -23.90 2.16
N SER A 457 9.73 -23.55 2.31
CA SER A 457 10.60 -24.23 3.28
C SER A 457 10.12 -24.12 4.73
N TYR A 458 9.30 -23.12 5.03
CA TYR A 458 8.74 -22.87 6.35
C TYR A 458 7.36 -22.23 6.22
N PRO A 459 6.43 -22.53 7.14
CA PRO A 459 5.13 -21.88 7.20
C PRO A 459 5.19 -20.35 7.13
N LEU A 460 4.26 -19.75 6.38
CA LEU A 460 4.04 -18.31 6.39
C LEU A 460 3.15 -17.93 7.57
N LEU A 461 3.47 -16.82 8.23
CA LEU A 461 2.65 -16.26 9.31
C LEU A 461 1.62 -15.30 8.72
N PHE A 462 0.34 -15.59 8.95
CA PHE A 462 -0.77 -14.72 8.55
C PHE A 462 -1.30 -13.99 9.79
N VAL A 463 -1.33 -12.66 9.72
CA VAL A 463 -1.81 -11.78 10.79
C VAL A 463 -3.02 -11.02 10.26
N ASN A 464 -4.10 -11.00 11.02
CA ASN A 464 -5.28 -10.24 10.65
C ASN A 464 -5.97 -9.70 11.89
N ASN A 465 -6.51 -8.49 11.78
CA ASN A 465 -7.35 -7.94 12.83
C ASN A 465 -8.69 -8.68 12.88
N MET A 466 -9.28 -8.75 14.07
CA MET A 466 -10.63 -9.35 14.25
C MET A 466 -11.70 -8.59 13.48
N LEU A 467 -11.54 -7.27 13.39
CA LEU A 467 -12.33 -6.38 12.54
C LEU A 467 -11.33 -5.61 11.68
N ASP A 468 -11.38 -5.84 10.38
CA ASP A 468 -10.54 -5.14 9.42
C ASP A 468 -11.44 -4.51 8.35
N PRO A 469 -11.35 -3.21 8.09
CA PRO A 469 -12.33 -2.53 7.24
C PRO A 469 -12.26 -2.96 5.77
N VAL A 470 -11.14 -3.57 5.34
CA VAL A 470 -10.89 -3.85 3.91
C VAL A 470 -10.20 -5.19 3.63
N THR A 471 -9.67 -5.87 4.64
CA THR A 471 -9.10 -7.22 4.58
C THR A 471 -9.69 -8.10 5.69
N PRO A 472 -11.02 -8.31 5.70
CA PRO A 472 -11.73 -8.96 6.80
C PRO A 472 -11.32 -10.43 6.94
N LEU A 473 -11.40 -10.94 8.17
CA LEU A 473 -11.19 -12.36 8.43
C LEU A 473 -12.18 -13.19 7.60
N ARG A 474 -11.66 -14.11 6.78
CA ARG A 474 -12.50 -14.99 5.97
C ARG A 474 -13.33 -15.91 6.86
N ARG A 475 -14.59 -16.14 6.47
CA ARG A 475 -15.37 -17.26 7.03
C ARG A 475 -14.77 -18.60 6.56
N LYS A 476 -14.78 -19.62 7.43
CA LYS A 476 -14.21 -20.97 7.18
C LYS A 476 -14.60 -21.50 5.78
N ASN A 477 -13.64 -22.03 5.00
CA ASN A 477 -13.77 -22.82 3.74
C ASN A 477 -13.34 -22.18 2.38
N SER A 478 -12.51 -21.14 2.32
CA SER A 478 -12.00 -20.59 1.04
C SER A 478 -10.74 -21.30 0.49
N ARG A 479 -10.31 -21.06 -0.77
CA ARG A 479 -9.05 -21.64 -1.30
C ARG A 479 -7.80 -21.05 -0.64
N ALA A 480 -7.81 -19.79 -0.23
CA ALA A 480 -6.73 -19.30 0.62
C ALA A 480 -6.81 -19.87 2.04
N GLN A 481 -7.99 -20.20 2.59
CA GLN A 481 -8.03 -21.03 3.81
C GLN A 481 -7.37 -22.39 3.59
N ARG A 482 -7.44 -22.98 2.37
CA ARG A 482 -6.67 -24.20 2.05
C ARG A 482 -5.17 -23.95 1.91
N TYR A 483 -4.74 -22.74 1.53
CA TYR A 483 -3.35 -22.29 1.64
C TYR A 483 -2.94 -22.10 3.11
N TYR A 484 -3.79 -21.49 3.94
CA TYR A 484 -3.60 -21.25 5.37
C TYR A 484 -3.61 -22.55 6.21
N ASP A 485 -4.50 -23.50 5.89
CA ASP A 485 -4.69 -24.76 6.62
C ASP A 485 -3.70 -25.85 6.17
N ARG A 486 -3.20 -25.83 4.92
CA ARG A 486 -2.14 -26.77 4.48
C ARG A 486 -0.79 -26.43 5.10
N ILE A 487 -0.54 -25.15 5.33
CA ILE A 487 0.70 -24.66 5.96
C ILE A 487 0.73 -24.93 7.48
N GLN A 488 -0.41 -25.21 8.12
CA GLN A 488 -0.51 -25.50 9.56
C GLN A 488 -0.54 -27.00 9.91
N ARG A 489 -0.55 -27.92 8.93
CA ARG A 489 -0.77 -29.36 9.16
C ARG A 489 0.44 -30.27 8.87
N GLU A 490 1.61 -29.71 8.63
CA GLU A 490 2.90 -30.40 8.61
C GLU A 490 3.91 -29.57 9.41
#